data_AF-A0A1Z9D8V2-F1
#
_entry.id   AF-A0A1Z9D8V2-F1
#
_cell.length_a   1.000
_cell.length_b   1.000
_cell.length_c   1.000
_cell.angle_alpha   90.00
_cell.angle_beta   90.00
_cell.angle_gamma   90.00
#
_symmetry.space_group_name_H-M   'P 1'
#
loop_
_entity.id
_entity.type
_entity.pdbx_description
1 polymer ?
#
loop_
_entity_poly.entity_id
_entity_poly.type
_entity_poly.pdbx_seq_one_letter_code
_entity_poly.pdbx_strand_id
1 'polypeptide(L)'
;MPIGELSTDPADYPILTVGQSRLVDSFTALDFTVEQPPRFLVSRAHPVIDPRMKAIADIELRVDNHVVGYLRPPALNEAIDLLSDRHAEALDIPVAIFSTPAGPEVRVHSALSETNRQER
;
A
#
# COMPACT_ATOMS: atom_id res chain seq x y z
N MET A 1 0.64 11.94 -10.24
CA MET A 1 2.07 11.90 -9.85
C MET A 1 2.19 10.90 -8.71
N PRO A 2 3.12 9.93 -8.79
CA PRO A 2 3.31 8.94 -7.74
C PRO A 2 3.72 9.59 -6.42
N ILE A 3 3.35 8.98 -5.30
CA ILE A 3 3.74 9.45 -3.96
C ILE A 3 5.12 8.87 -3.63
N GLY A 4 6.16 9.68 -3.83
CA GLY A 4 7.55 9.23 -3.70
C GLY A 4 8.09 8.58 -4.97
N GLU A 5 9.38 8.33 -4.97
CA GLU A 5 10.09 7.62 -6.05
C GLU A 5 10.25 6.14 -5.71
N LEU A 6 10.20 5.27 -6.70
CA LEU A 6 10.43 3.84 -6.48
C LEU A 6 11.92 3.62 -6.15
N SER A 7 12.18 3.21 -4.91
CA SER A 7 13.52 2.85 -4.42
C SER A 7 13.65 1.35 -4.21
N THR A 8 14.87 0.83 -4.29
CA THR A 8 15.21 -0.56 -3.94
C THR A 8 15.82 -0.69 -2.55
N ASP A 9 15.90 0.39 -1.77
CA ASP A 9 16.33 0.35 -0.37
C ASP A 9 15.15 -0.03 0.53
N PRO A 10 15.18 -1.17 1.24
CA PRO A 10 14.15 -1.54 2.22
C PRO A 10 13.87 -0.48 3.29
N ALA A 11 14.86 0.36 3.63
CA ALA A 11 14.72 1.38 4.66
C ALA A 11 13.69 2.46 4.29
N ASP A 12 13.44 2.65 2.99
CA ASP A 12 12.45 3.62 2.48
C ASP A 12 10.99 3.14 2.66
N TYR A 13 10.78 1.88 3.08
CA TYR A 13 9.46 1.25 3.23
C TYR A 13 9.15 0.86 4.68
N PRO A 14 9.03 1.81 5.63
CA PRO A 14 8.83 1.50 7.04
C PRO A 14 7.37 1.22 7.41
N ILE A 15 6.40 1.56 6.55
CA ILE A 15 4.97 1.52 6.90
C ILE A 15 4.41 0.12 6.67
N LEU A 16 4.01 -0.58 7.73
CA LEU A 16 3.40 -1.89 7.65
C LEU A 16 1.93 -1.82 7.23
N THR A 17 1.52 -2.75 6.37
CA THR A 17 0.13 -2.94 5.94
C THR A 17 -0.49 -4.17 6.62
N VAL A 18 -1.80 -4.34 6.49
CA VAL A 18 -2.44 -5.63 6.83
C VAL A 18 -2.50 -6.49 5.59
N GLY A 19 -1.92 -7.70 5.64
CA GLY A 19 -1.99 -8.57 4.46
C GLY A 19 -1.25 -9.89 4.49
N GLN A 20 -1.24 -10.66 5.60
CA GLN A 20 -0.54 -11.96 5.56
C GLN A 20 -1.45 -13.19 5.42
N SER A 21 -2.59 -13.29 6.11
CA SER A 21 -3.41 -14.53 6.07
C SER A 21 -4.62 -14.50 5.13
N ARG A 22 -5.19 -13.31 4.85
CA ARG A 22 -6.45 -13.18 4.10
C ARG A 22 -6.29 -13.02 2.59
N LEU A 23 -5.05 -12.86 2.10
CA LEU A 23 -4.74 -12.49 0.72
C LEU A 23 -3.88 -13.54 -0.01
N VAL A 24 -3.81 -14.77 0.51
CA VAL A 24 -2.95 -15.85 0.00
C VAL A 24 -3.16 -16.10 -1.50
N ASP A 25 -4.41 -16.06 -1.98
CA ASP A 25 -4.72 -16.30 -3.39
C ASP A 25 -4.15 -15.19 -4.30
N SER A 26 -4.19 -13.93 -3.86
CA SER A 26 -3.59 -12.80 -4.58
C SER A 26 -2.08 -12.99 -4.72
N PHE A 27 -1.39 -13.34 -3.61
CA PHE A 27 0.06 -13.55 -3.66
C PHE A 27 0.46 -14.76 -4.47
N THR A 28 -0.35 -15.82 -4.44
CA THR A 28 -0.15 -17.02 -5.26
C THR A 28 -0.27 -16.68 -6.74
N ALA A 29 -1.27 -15.88 -7.14
CA ALA A 29 -1.46 -15.46 -8.52
C ALA A 29 -0.32 -14.56 -9.05
N LEU A 30 0.39 -13.88 -8.16
CA LEU A 30 1.56 -13.05 -8.46
C LEU A 30 2.90 -13.82 -8.31
N ASP A 31 2.84 -15.14 -8.15
CA ASP A 31 3.98 -16.02 -7.94
C ASP A 31 4.90 -15.59 -6.78
N PHE A 32 4.32 -15.10 -5.67
CA PHE A 32 5.10 -14.87 -4.45
C PHE A 32 5.22 -16.15 -3.63
N THR A 33 6.45 -16.62 -3.43
CA THR A 33 6.78 -17.78 -2.61
C THR A 33 7.53 -17.36 -1.34
N VAL A 34 7.69 -18.29 -0.39
CA VAL A 34 8.64 -18.11 0.72
C VAL A 34 10.07 -18.06 0.15
N GLU A 35 11.00 -17.37 0.82
CA GLU A 35 12.46 -17.35 0.54
C GLU A 35 12.96 -16.60 -0.71
N GLN A 36 12.16 -15.74 -1.32
CA GLN A 36 12.59 -14.86 -2.43
C GLN A 36 13.09 -13.49 -1.92
N PRO A 37 13.96 -12.79 -2.70
CA PRO A 37 14.34 -11.42 -2.38
C PRO A 37 13.13 -10.46 -2.37
N PRO A 38 13.21 -9.32 -1.68
CA PRO A 38 12.14 -8.33 -1.70
C PRO A 38 11.85 -7.85 -3.13
N ARG A 39 10.57 -7.71 -3.47
CA ARG A 39 10.15 -7.07 -4.73
C ARG A 39 9.68 -5.65 -4.44
N PHE A 40 10.21 -4.69 -5.19
CA PHE A 40 9.85 -3.27 -5.10
C PHE A 40 9.00 -2.90 -6.30
N LEU A 41 7.78 -2.43 -6.06
CA LEU A 41 6.75 -2.25 -7.08
C LEU A 41 5.98 -0.96 -6.81
N VAL A 42 5.24 -0.47 -7.81
CA VAL A 42 4.24 0.57 -7.60
C VAL A 42 2.89 -0.10 -7.44
N SER A 43 2.23 0.15 -6.31
CA SER A 43 0.85 -0.26 -6.07
C SER A 43 -0.09 0.86 -6.49
N ARG A 44 -1.23 0.49 -7.08
CA ARG A 44 -2.36 1.39 -7.24
C ARG A 44 -3.29 1.25 -6.04
N ALA A 45 -3.32 2.28 -5.20
CA ALA A 45 -4.08 2.33 -3.96
C ALA A 45 -5.51 2.84 -4.23
N HIS A 46 -6.51 2.00 -3.97
CA HIS A 46 -7.91 2.27 -4.26
C HIS A 46 -8.73 2.45 -2.98
N PRO A 47 -9.51 3.55 -2.84
CA PRO A 47 -10.42 3.71 -1.73
C PRO A 47 -11.57 2.70 -1.81
N VAL A 48 -11.88 2.06 -0.69
CA VAL A 48 -13.07 1.24 -0.48
C VAL A 48 -14.10 2.09 0.24
N ILE A 49 -15.24 2.34 -0.40
CA ILE A 49 -16.29 3.21 0.15
C ILE A 49 -17.29 2.39 0.96
N ASP A 50 -17.55 2.78 2.21
CA ASP A 50 -18.72 2.31 2.94
C ASP A 50 -19.98 2.97 2.36
N PRO A 51 -20.89 2.20 1.74
CA PRO A 51 -22.08 2.78 1.11
C PRO A 51 -23.07 3.40 2.09
N ARG A 52 -23.03 2.99 3.37
CA ARG A 52 -23.93 3.51 4.42
C ARG A 52 -23.47 4.87 4.90
N MET A 53 -22.17 5.03 5.08
CA MET A 53 -21.56 6.28 5.57
C MET A 53 -21.19 7.24 4.44
N LYS A 54 -21.10 6.75 3.19
CA LYS A 54 -20.57 7.48 2.03
C LYS A 54 -19.16 8.03 2.30
N ALA A 55 -18.33 7.23 2.96
CA ALA A 55 -16.97 7.59 3.36
C ALA A 55 -15.99 6.46 3.03
N ILE A 56 -14.71 6.79 2.91
CA ILE A 56 -13.64 5.80 2.72
C ILE A 56 -13.51 4.99 4.01
N ALA A 57 -13.71 3.67 3.91
CA ALA A 57 -13.58 2.73 5.01
C ALA A 57 -12.17 2.13 5.11
N ASP A 58 -11.55 1.89 3.95
CA ASP A 58 -10.20 1.32 3.83
C ASP A 58 -9.58 1.76 2.49
N ILE A 59 -8.29 1.51 2.31
CA ILE A 59 -7.58 1.71 1.05
C ILE A 59 -6.84 0.41 0.70
N GLU A 60 -7.23 -0.18 -0.42
CA GLU A 60 -6.64 -1.39 -0.98
C GLU A 60 -5.38 -1.07 -1.77
N LEU A 61 -4.29 -1.75 -1.46
CA LEU A 61 -3.08 -1.76 -2.27
C LEU A 61 -3.18 -2.87 -3.31
N ARG A 62 -3.07 -2.50 -4.59
CA ARG A 62 -3.18 -3.44 -5.71
C ARG A 62 -1.94 -3.45 -6.57
N VAL A 63 -1.47 -4.65 -6.90
CA VAL A 63 -0.40 -4.93 -7.87
C VAL A 63 -0.98 -5.88 -8.91
N ASP A 64 -0.86 -5.54 -10.20
CA ASP A 64 -1.44 -6.32 -11.31
C ASP A 64 -2.90 -6.74 -11.08
N ASN A 65 -3.70 -5.82 -10.54
CA ASN A 65 -5.11 -5.99 -10.17
C ASN A 65 -5.39 -7.01 -9.03
N HIS A 66 -4.36 -7.50 -8.36
CA HIS A 66 -4.48 -8.32 -7.16
C HIS A 66 -4.30 -7.47 -5.90
N VAL A 67 -5.19 -7.66 -4.92
CA VAL A 67 -5.09 -6.97 -3.63
C VAL A 67 -3.97 -7.63 -2.81
N VAL A 68 -2.94 -6.85 -2.49
CA VAL A 68 -1.76 -7.31 -1.74
C VAL A 68 -1.71 -6.76 -0.31
N GLY A 69 -2.54 -5.78 0.02
CA GLY A 69 -2.64 -5.28 1.38
C GLY A 69 -3.69 -4.20 1.55
N TYR A 70 -3.91 -3.82 2.81
CA TYR A 70 -4.78 -2.72 3.21
C TYR A 70 -3.99 -1.75 4.09
N LEU A 71 -4.17 -0.45 3.88
CA LEU A 71 -3.58 0.56 4.75
C LEU A 71 -4.21 0.54 6.14
N ARG A 72 -3.43 0.91 7.14
CA ARG A 72 -3.90 1.05 8.53
C ARG A 72 -3.63 2.46 9.05
N PRO A 73 -4.41 2.95 10.02
CA PRO A 73 -4.03 4.17 10.73
C PRO A 73 -2.61 4.04 11.32
N PRO A 74 -1.76 5.08 11.21
CA PRO A 74 -2.07 6.41 10.70
C PRO A 74 -2.02 6.57 9.16
N ALA A 75 -1.30 5.70 8.44
CA ALA A 75 -1.09 5.81 6.99
C ALA A 75 -2.39 5.82 6.16
N LEU A 76 -3.44 5.12 6.64
CA LEU A 76 -4.78 5.19 6.04
C LEU A 76 -5.32 6.62 6.02
N ASN A 77 -5.20 7.36 7.13
CA ASN A 77 -5.71 8.72 7.23
C ASN A 77 -4.92 9.65 6.29
N GLU A 78 -3.60 9.47 6.23
CA GLU A 78 -2.74 10.27 5.35
C GLU A 78 -3.08 10.06 3.87
N ALA A 79 -3.35 8.81 3.47
CA ALA A 79 -3.77 8.49 2.12
C ALA A 79 -5.17 9.05 1.79
N ILE A 80 -6.10 9.06 2.76
CA ILE A 80 -7.42 9.69 2.59
C ILE A 80 -7.27 11.19 2.37
N ASP A 81 -6.45 11.87 3.18
CA ASP A 81 -6.18 13.30 3.04
C ASP A 81 -5.60 13.59 1.64
N LEU A 82 -4.61 12.82 1.19
CA LEU A 82 -3.99 13.00 -0.13
C LEU A 82 -4.94 12.73 -1.31
N LEU A 83 -5.84 11.74 -1.20
CA LEU A 83 -6.87 11.51 -2.21
C LEU A 83 -7.79 12.73 -2.33
N SER A 84 -8.18 13.30 -1.20
CA SER A 84 -9.01 14.50 -1.14
C SER A 84 -8.29 15.71 -1.74
N ASP A 85 -7.07 15.99 -1.29
CA ASP A 85 -6.28 17.16 -1.69
C ASP A 85 -5.97 17.16 -3.19
N ARG A 86 -5.72 15.98 -3.76
CA ARG A 86 -5.42 15.81 -5.19
C ARG A 86 -6.66 15.63 -6.05
N HIS A 87 -7.86 15.57 -5.45
CA HIS A 87 -9.10 15.18 -6.13
C HIS A 87 -8.95 13.90 -6.97
N ALA A 88 -8.24 12.91 -6.43
CA ALA A 88 -7.86 11.70 -7.15
C ALA A 88 -8.76 10.51 -6.77
N GLU A 89 -9.03 9.63 -7.74
CA GLU A 89 -9.79 8.40 -7.50
C GLU A 89 -8.91 7.26 -6.95
N ALA A 90 -7.59 7.38 -7.11
CA ALA A 90 -6.60 6.41 -6.65
C ALA A 90 -5.24 7.10 -6.46
N LEU A 91 -4.34 6.48 -5.71
CA LEU A 91 -2.97 6.93 -5.53
C LEU A 91 -2.00 5.88 -6.06
N ASP A 92 -0.95 6.30 -6.75
CA ASP A 92 0.17 5.42 -7.09
C ASP A 92 1.22 5.54 -5.97
N ILE A 93 1.49 4.44 -5.27
CA ILE A 93 2.34 4.42 -4.08
C ILE A 93 3.37 3.29 -4.23
N PRO A 94 4.67 3.58 -4.10
CA PRO A 94 5.68 2.53 -4.05
C PRO A 94 5.46 1.62 -2.83
N VAL A 95 5.61 0.32 -3.06
CA VAL A 95 5.51 -0.74 -2.06
C VAL A 95 6.68 -1.71 -2.18
N ALA A 96 7.02 -2.35 -1.06
CA ALA A 96 7.98 -3.43 -1.00
C ALA A 96 7.28 -4.68 -0.44
N ILE A 97 7.46 -5.81 -1.12
CA ILE A 97 6.90 -7.11 -0.71
C ILE A 97 8.05 -8.00 -0.25
N PHE A 98 8.08 -8.31 1.05
CA PHE A 98 9.08 -9.14 1.70
C PHE A 98 8.54 -10.55 1.88
N SER A 99 9.35 -11.56 1.62
CA SER A 99 8.97 -12.94 1.94
C SER A 99 9.43 -13.30 3.35
N THR A 100 8.47 -13.61 4.21
CA THR A 100 8.75 -14.01 5.60
C THR A 100 8.29 -15.46 5.82
N PRO A 101 8.74 -16.12 6.90
CA PRO A 101 8.25 -17.46 7.25
C PRO A 101 6.73 -17.55 7.45
N ALA A 102 6.08 -16.42 7.78
CA ALA A 102 4.63 -16.35 7.96
C ALA A 102 3.87 -16.06 6.65
N GLY A 103 4.58 -15.82 5.56
CA GLY A 103 4.05 -15.42 4.26
C GLY A 103 4.60 -14.08 3.78
N PRO A 104 4.11 -13.57 2.63
CA PRO A 104 4.51 -12.28 2.10
C PRO A 104 4.01 -11.14 3.00
N GLU A 105 4.86 -10.16 3.26
CA GLU A 105 4.58 -8.94 4.02
C GLU A 105 4.73 -7.73 3.10
N VAL A 106 3.71 -6.87 3.06
CA VAL A 106 3.74 -5.66 2.23
C VAL A 106 4.00 -4.44 3.10
N ARG A 107 4.98 -3.64 2.67
CA ARG A 107 5.32 -2.36 3.27
C ARG A 107 5.18 -1.23 2.27
N VAL A 108 4.90 -0.05 2.78
CA VAL A 108 4.62 1.17 1.99
C VAL A 108 5.72 2.19 2.22
N HIS A 109 6.03 2.94 1.16
CA HIS A 109 7.06 3.96 1.15
C HIS A 109 6.77 5.11 2.13
N SER A 110 7.80 5.64 2.80
CA SER A 110 7.69 6.71 3.82
C SER A 110 7.09 8.01 3.30
N ALA A 111 7.31 8.30 2.00
CA ALA A 111 6.74 9.43 1.27
C ALA A 111 5.22 9.60 1.48
N LEU A 112 4.47 8.51 1.71
CA LEU A 112 3.05 8.58 2.04
C LEU A 112 2.80 9.46 3.29
N SER A 113 3.63 9.32 4.30
CA SER A 113 3.55 10.06 5.57
C SER A 113 4.31 11.39 5.57
N GLU A 114 5.25 11.57 4.64
CA GLU A 114 6.04 12.80 4.53
C GLU A 114 5.32 13.88 3.70
N THR A 115 4.52 13.48 2.72
CA THR A 115 3.81 14.41 1.83
C THR A 115 2.89 15.35 2.62
N ASN A 116 2.20 14.86 3.66
CA ASN A 116 1.33 15.69 4.50
C ASN A 116 2.06 16.57 5.53
N ARG A 117 3.36 16.35 5.75
CA ARG A 117 4.18 17.13 6.70
C ARG A 117 4.80 18.38 6.07
N GLN A 118 4.88 18.46 4.73
CA GLN A 118 5.41 19.63 4.05
C GLN A 118 4.36 20.75 3.86
N GLU A 119 3.06 20.45 4.03
CA GLU A 119 1.96 21.40 3.86
C GLU A 119 1.31 21.86 5.18
N ARG A 120 1.84 21.45 6.34
CA ARG A 120 1.40 21.87 7.68
C ARG A 120 2.49 22.62 8.43
#